data_AF-A0A6C0EXU4-F1
#
_entry.id   AF-A0A6C0EXU4-F1
#
_cell.length_a   1.000
_cell.length_b   1.000
_cell.length_c   1.000
_cell.angle_alpha   90.00
_cell.angle_beta   90.00
_cell.angle_gamma   90.00
#
_symmetry.space_group_name_H-M   'P 1'
#
loop_
_entity.id
_entity.type
_entity.pdbx_description
1 polymer ?
#
loop_
_entity_poly.entity_id
_entity_poly.type
_entity_poly.pdbx_seq_one_letter_code
_entity_poly.pdbx_strand_id
1 'polypeptide(L)'
;MLEKVSSLTDDEISRLKDTHGVVLFHMDGCGHCVNMMPAWNRVMTDLKDDMKNEIILGAIERSNMEKFHQHGIKPKVNGFPTVLYFHPSKLHSPEVYNKDRSYEEFKKWIMEKSRKGKGKGKTGNNVDNKVLSEIKNYDKHMKRVRERFIGNSNEIIMGQEGGGRHRHRHRRRSERSRRSRRSRRNRLRRTRKHRRTHSRRARSKSCSKLDVKSGGGGGCGCGKLW
;
A
#
# COMPACT_ATOMS: atom_id res chain seq x y z
N MET A 1 23.26 18.97 22.38
CA MET A 1 22.03 19.03 23.19
C MET A 1 21.24 17.78 22.82
N LEU A 2 20.94 16.89 23.78
CA LEU A 2 20.17 15.68 23.48
C LEU A 2 18.79 16.12 22.97
N GLU A 3 18.41 15.67 21.78
CA GLU A 3 17.05 15.91 21.26
C GLU A 3 16.03 15.37 22.25
N LYS A 4 14.90 16.08 22.36
CA LYS A 4 13.85 15.88 23.36
C LYS A 4 13.35 14.43 23.34
N VAL A 5 13.88 13.62 24.25
CA VAL A 5 13.46 12.24 24.45
C VAL A 5 12.07 12.26 25.07
N SER A 6 11.17 11.38 24.63
CA SER A 6 9.87 11.24 25.27
C SER A 6 10.02 10.60 26.64
N SER A 7 10.29 11.43 27.66
CA SER A 7 10.34 11.02 29.06
C SER A 7 8.99 10.44 29.46
N LEU A 8 9.01 9.34 30.21
CA LEU A 8 7.79 8.77 30.78
C LEU A 8 7.18 9.70 31.83
N THR A 9 5.85 9.79 31.81
CA THR A 9 5.08 10.42 32.89
C THR A 9 4.79 9.43 34.02
N ASP A 10 4.43 9.94 35.19
CA ASP A 10 4.04 9.14 36.35
C ASP A 10 2.84 8.23 36.02
N ASP A 11 1.88 8.70 35.22
CA ASP A 11 0.76 7.88 34.72
C ASP A 11 1.22 6.73 33.82
N GLU A 12 2.16 6.97 32.90
CA GLU A 12 2.71 5.92 32.04
C GLU A 12 3.50 4.89 32.86
N ILE A 13 4.23 5.32 33.89
CA ILE A 13 4.95 4.42 34.81
C ILE A 13 3.96 3.57 35.62
N SER A 14 2.90 4.18 36.17
CA SER A 14 1.86 3.48 36.91
C SER A 14 1.19 2.39 36.07
N ARG A 15 0.89 2.68 34.80
CA ARG A 15 0.26 1.76 33.85
C ARG A 15 1.12 0.55 33.48
N LEU A 16 2.43 0.55 33.78
CA LEU A 16 3.29 -0.63 33.57
C LEU A 16 2.88 -1.85 34.43
N LYS A 17 2.08 -1.63 35.48
CA LYS A 17 1.50 -2.71 36.30
C LYS A 17 0.53 -3.57 35.52
N ASP A 18 -0.23 -2.96 34.61
CA ASP A 18 -1.31 -3.62 33.88
C ASP A 18 -1.01 -3.75 32.38
N THR A 19 -0.05 -2.98 31.87
CA THR A 19 0.31 -2.91 30.45
C THR A 19 1.79 -3.24 30.25
N HIS A 20 2.11 -3.82 29.11
CA HIS A 20 3.50 -4.01 28.69
C HIS A 20 4.19 -2.67 28.46
N GLY A 21 5.50 -2.60 28.66
CA GLY A 21 6.25 -1.40 28.32
C GLY A 21 7.69 -1.67 27.93
N VAL A 22 8.25 -0.80 27.10
CA VAL A 22 9.68 -0.75 26.82
C VAL A 22 10.19 0.61 27.24
N VAL A 23 11.18 0.60 28.13
CA VAL A 23 11.74 1.83 28.71
C VAL A 23 13.24 1.86 28.52
N LEU A 24 13.73 2.96 27.96
CA LEU A 24 15.14 3.31 27.96
C LEU A 24 15.51 4.05 29.23
N PHE A 25 16.42 3.49 30.02
CA PHE A 25 17.10 4.17 31.12
C PHE A 25 18.39 4.81 30.60
N HIS A 26 18.49 6.13 30.72
CA HIS A 26 19.64 6.91 30.28
C HIS A 26 20.10 7.91 31.35
N MET A 27 21.23 8.56 31.09
CA MET A 27 21.78 9.61 31.94
C MET A 27 22.37 10.69 31.05
N ASP A 28 22.18 11.94 31.44
CA ASP A 28 22.79 13.07 30.76
C ASP A 28 24.31 13.09 30.96
N GLY A 29 25.05 13.54 29.94
CA GLY A 29 26.52 13.52 29.97
C GLY A 29 27.18 12.15 29.78
N CYS A 30 26.39 11.08 29.54
CA CYS A 30 26.94 9.76 29.22
C CYS A 30 27.25 9.63 27.72
N GLY A 31 28.53 9.48 27.37
CA GLY A 31 28.97 9.31 25.97
C GLY A 31 28.31 8.14 25.25
N HIS A 32 28.09 7.01 25.94
CA HIS A 32 27.39 5.86 25.36
C HIS A 32 25.89 6.10 25.13
N CYS A 33 25.25 6.93 25.96
CA CYS A 33 23.86 7.32 25.75
C CYS A 33 23.74 8.17 24.50
N VAL A 34 24.59 9.20 24.36
CA VAL A 34 24.57 10.14 23.22
C VAL A 34 24.57 9.42 21.88
N ASN A 35 25.39 8.37 21.73
CA ASN A 35 25.46 7.60 20.49
C ASN A 35 24.19 6.79 20.19
N MET A 36 23.44 6.39 21.22
CA MET A 36 22.25 5.55 21.07
C MET A 36 20.97 6.37 20.89
N MET A 37 20.93 7.59 21.42
CA MET A 37 19.73 8.44 21.42
C MET A 37 19.13 8.68 20.03
N PRO A 38 19.90 8.92 18.94
CA PRO A 38 19.31 9.16 17.63
C PRO A 38 18.51 7.96 17.10
N ALA A 39 19.04 6.75 17.28
CA ALA A 39 18.35 5.53 16.88
C ALA A 39 17.07 5.32 17.71
N TRP A 40 17.17 5.52 19.02
CA TRP A 40 16.03 5.38 19.93
C TRP A 40 14.91 6.39 19.62
N ASN A 41 15.24 7.67 19.49
CA ASN A 41 14.29 8.73 19.20
C ASN A 41 13.54 8.46 17.89
N ARG A 42 14.24 8.02 16.85
CA ARG A 42 13.62 7.64 15.58
C ARG A 42 12.59 6.51 15.74
N VAL A 43 12.88 5.51 16.57
CA VAL A 43 11.91 4.45 16.88
C VAL A 43 10.70 4.99 17.65
N MET A 44 10.91 5.89 18.61
CA MET A 44 9.82 6.50 19.36
C MET A 44 8.89 7.32 18.47
N THR A 45 9.46 8.12 17.55
CA THR A 45 8.69 8.88 16.57
C THR A 45 7.81 7.98 15.71
N ASP A 46 8.32 6.81 15.30
CA ASP A 46 7.59 5.91 14.41
C ASP A 46 6.56 5.03 15.12
N LEU A 47 6.79 4.67 16.39
CA LEU A 47 6.00 3.65 17.09
C LEU A 47 5.13 4.17 18.22
N LYS A 48 5.50 5.28 18.89
CA LYS A 48 4.84 5.69 20.14
C LYS A 48 3.35 5.95 19.94
N ASP A 49 2.97 6.66 18.89
CA ASP A 49 1.56 6.99 18.60
C ASP A 49 0.77 5.81 18.06
N ASP A 50 1.37 5.04 17.13
CA ASP A 50 0.74 3.86 16.52
C ASP A 50 0.51 2.74 17.54
N MET A 51 1.34 2.65 18.59
CA MET A 51 1.32 1.54 19.56
C MET A 51 0.89 1.94 20.98
N LYS A 52 0.43 3.18 21.20
CA LYS A 52 0.07 3.73 22.52
C LYS A 52 -0.94 2.89 23.33
N ASN A 53 -1.76 2.09 22.64
CA ASN A 53 -2.78 1.22 23.22
C ASN A 53 -2.29 -0.22 23.45
N GLU A 54 -1.14 -0.60 22.89
CA GLU A 54 -0.61 -1.96 22.97
C GLU A 54 0.57 -2.07 23.93
N ILE A 55 1.45 -1.06 23.92
CA ILE A 55 2.68 -1.06 24.69
C ILE A 55 3.09 0.37 25.04
N ILE A 56 3.57 0.57 26.26
CA ILE A 56 4.07 1.86 26.73
C ILE A 56 5.51 2.00 26.26
N LEU A 57 5.81 3.04 25.50
CA LEU A 57 7.15 3.33 25.01
C LEU A 57 7.62 4.67 25.57
N GLY A 58 8.73 4.66 26.31
CA GLY A 58 9.36 5.89 26.77
C GLY A 58 10.82 5.74 27.14
N ALA A 59 11.39 6.84 27.63
CA ALA A 59 12.68 6.85 28.27
C ALA A 59 12.57 7.49 29.65
N ILE A 60 13.57 7.27 30.49
CA ILE A 60 13.68 7.92 31.79
C ILE A 60 15.15 8.24 32.06
N GLU A 61 15.38 9.46 32.52
CA GLU A 61 16.70 9.91 32.94
C GLU A 61 16.97 9.45 34.38
N ARG A 62 18.24 9.21 34.72
CA ARG A 62 18.69 8.68 36.01
C ARG A 62 18.12 9.43 37.22
N SER A 63 18.06 10.76 37.18
CA SER A 63 17.48 11.60 38.25
C SER A 63 15.99 11.36 38.47
N ASN A 64 15.26 10.91 37.44
CA ASN A 64 13.82 10.64 37.49
C ASN A 64 13.49 9.16 37.74
N MET A 65 14.49 8.30 37.93
CA MET A 65 14.27 6.87 38.18
C MET A 65 13.51 6.61 39.49
N GLU A 66 13.60 7.50 40.48
CA GLU A 66 12.89 7.36 41.76
C GLU A 66 11.35 7.28 41.57
N LYS A 67 10.82 7.84 40.47
CA LYS A 67 9.39 7.71 40.12
C LYS A 67 8.95 6.25 40.00
N PHE A 68 9.81 5.36 39.51
CA PHE A 68 9.49 3.93 39.47
C PHE A 68 9.26 3.37 40.88
N HIS A 69 10.09 3.76 41.85
CA HIS A 69 9.97 3.32 43.24
C HIS A 69 8.67 3.81 43.88
N GLN A 70 8.25 5.04 43.59
CA GLN A 70 6.97 5.60 44.06
C GLN A 70 5.78 4.77 43.58
N HIS A 71 5.86 4.18 42.39
CA HIS A 71 4.86 3.26 41.87
C HIS A 71 5.09 1.79 42.29
N GLY A 72 6.06 1.51 43.16
CA GLY A 72 6.38 0.16 43.63
C GLY A 72 7.15 -0.68 42.62
N ILE A 73 7.73 -0.09 41.57
CA ILE A 73 8.54 -0.77 40.56
C ILE A 73 10.00 -0.54 40.89
N LYS A 74 10.79 -1.61 41.04
CA LYS A 74 12.23 -1.53 41.37
C LYS A 74 13.07 -2.10 40.23
N PRO A 75 13.28 -1.35 39.14
CA PRO A 75 14.07 -1.83 38.01
C PRO A 75 15.54 -1.94 38.40
N LYS A 76 16.16 -3.09 38.14
CA LYS A 76 17.60 -3.28 38.36
C LYS A 76 18.37 -2.76 37.15
N VAL A 77 18.84 -1.52 37.23
CA VAL A 77 19.66 -0.89 36.18
C VAL A 77 21.11 -0.84 36.64
N ASN A 78 21.96 -1.68 36.05
CA ASN A 78 23.37 -1.79 36.45
C ASN A 78 24.31 -0.81 35.71
N GLY A 79 23.80 -0.13 34.68
CA GLY A 79 24.60 0.80 33.87
C GLY A 79 23.73 1.55 32.86
N PHE A 80 24.32 2.53 32.19
CA PHE A 80 23.63 3.36 31.21
C PHE A 80 24.36 3.33 29.85
N PRO A 81 23.63 3.33 28.72
CA PRO A 81 22.18 3.17 28.64
C PRO A 81 21.73 1.71 28.82
N THR A 82 20.54 1.50 29.36
CA THR A 82 19.90 0.16 29.48
C THR A 82 18.46 0.23 29.00
N VAL A 83 18.05 -0.69 28.12
CA VAL A 83 16.66 -0.81 27.66
C VAL A 83 16.02 -2.03 28.32
N LEU A 84 14.88 -1.83 28.98
CA LEU A 84 14.15 -2.87 29.70
C LEU A 84 12.74 -3.05 29.12
N TYR A 85 12.31 -4.30 29.00
CA TYR A 85 10.93 -4.68 28.69
C TYR A 85 10.21 -5.13 29.98
N PHE A 86 9.14 -4.43 30.30
CA PHE A 86 8.25 -4.68 31.41
C PHE A 86 7.05 -5.50 30.93
N HIS A 87 6.80 -6.61 31.63
CA HIS A 87 5.60 -7.43 31.48
C HIS A 87 4.80 -7.31 32.78
N PRO A 88 3.47 -7.12 32.74
CA PRO A 88 2.61 -6.99 33.93
C PRO A 88 2.87 -8.08 34.99
N SER A 89 2.93 -9.34 34.56
CA SER A 89 3.20 -10.49 35.44
C SER A 89 4.64 -10.61 35.97
N LYS A 90 5.60 -9.83 35.45
CA LYS A 90 7.04 -9.91 35.80
C LYS A 90 7.64 -8.52 36.01
N LEU A 91 6.90 -7.64 36.67
CA LEU A 91 7.25 -6.23 36.84
C LEU A 91 8.62 -6.00 37.51
N HIS A 92 9.00 -6.86 38.46
CA HIS A 92 10.28 -6.78 39.18
C HIS A 92 11.44 -7.57 38.54
N SER A 93 11.17 -8.26 37.42
CA SER A 93 12.17 -9.00 36.64
C SER A 93 12.03 -8.66 35.16
N PRO A 94 12.17 -7.38 34.78
CA PRO A 94 12.04 -6.96 33.39
C PRO A 94 13.15 -7.59 32.53
N GLU A 95 12.82 -7.87 31.28
CA GLU A 95 13.77 -8.45 30.33
C GLU A 95 14.71 -7.36 29.80
N VAL A 96 16.01 -7.63 29.84
CA VAL A 96 17.03 -6.71 29.34
C VAL A 96 17.20 -6.87 27.83
N TYR A 97 17.25 -5.75 27.11
CA TYR A 97 17.63 -5.73 25.71
C TYR A 97 19.15 -5.90 25.53
N ASN A 98 19.56 -6.97 24.87
CA ASN A 98 20.98 -7.31 24.65
C ASN A 98 21.33 -7.46 23.14
N LYS A 99 20.55 -6.87 22.24
CA LYS A 99 20.81 -6.91 20.79
C LYS A 99 21.46 -5.60 20.30
N ASP A 100 21.67 -5.50 19.00
CA ASP A 100 22.24 -4.30 18.37
C ASP A 100 21.41 -3.05 18.65
N ARG A 101 22.09 -1.92 18.84
CA ARG A 101 21.48 -0.63 19.18
C ARG A 101 21.07 0.18 17.95
N SER A 102 20.77 -0.51 16.84
CA SER A 102 20.30 0.10 15.60
C SER A 102 18.80 0.36 15.66
N TYR A 103 18.34 1.29 14.83
CA TYR A 103 16.91 1.59 14.67
C TYR A 103 16.11 0.34 14.27
N GLU A 104 16.64 -0.45 13.34
CA GLU A 104 15.99 -1.64 12.79
C GLU A 104 15.76 -2.71 13.86
N GLU A 105 16.77 -3.02 14.67
CA GLU A 105 16.67 -4.06 15.69
C GLU A 105 15.82 -3.61 16.89
N PHE A 106 15.89 -2.34 17.31
CA PHE A 106 14.96 -1.80 18.30
C PHE A 106 13.52 -1.91 17.83
N LYS A 107 13.23 -1.42 16.61
CA LYS A 107 11.90 -1.43 16.03
C LYS A 107 11.33 -2.85 15.94
N LYS A 108 12.13 -3.79 15.44
CA LYS A 108 11.78 -5.21 15.33
C LYS A 108 11.49 -5.82 16.69
N TRP A 109 12.33 -5.56 17.69
CA TRP A 109 12.16 -6.11 19.03
C TRP A 109 10.92 -5.56 19.73
N ILE A 110 10.65 -4.24 19.64
CA ILE A 110 9.44 -3.63 20.20
C ILE A 110 8.18 -4.23 19.55
N MET A 111 8.16 -4.39 18.22
CA MET A 111 7.05 -5.04 17.53
C MET A 111 6.85 -6.50 17.96
N GLU A 112 7.94 -7.24 18.18
CA GLU A 112 7.88 -8.61 18.69
C GLU A 112 7.25 -8.66 20.10
N LYS A 113 7.64 -7.76 20.99
CA LYS A 113 7.14 -7.68 22.36
C LYS A 113 5.68 -7.27 22.44
N SER A 114 5.25 -6.32 21.60
CA SER A 114 3.83 -5.93 21.54
C SER A 114 2.92 -7.10 21.16
N ARG A 115 3.38 -7.99 20.26
CA ARG A 115 2.60 -9.16 19.83
C ARG A 115 2.57 -10.25 20.90
N LYS A 116 3.68 -10.49 21.60
CA LYS A 116 3.76 -11.48 22.70
C LYS A 116 2.89 -11.09 23.90
N GLY A 117 2.68 -9.80 24.12
CA GLY A 117 1.77 -9.29 25.15
C GLY A 117 0.29 -9.62 24.93
N LYS A 118 -0.11 -10.04 23.71
CA LYS A 118 -1.48 -10.42 23.36
C LYS A 118 -1.81 -11.92 23.65
N GLY A 119 -1.00 -12.61 24.45
CA GLY A 119 -1.13 -14.06 24.71
C GLY A 119 -1.56 -14.44 26.14
N LYS A 120 -2.82 -14.87 26.26
CA LYS A 120 -3.51 -15.53 27.42
C LYS A 120 -4.06 -14.64 28.55
N GLY A 121 -4.94 -13.71 28.21
CA GLY A 121 -6.07 -13.37 29.09
C GLY A 121 -7.19 -14.40 28.90
N LYS A 122 -7.51 -15.19 29.93
CA LYS A 122 -8.81 -15.85 30.02
C LYS A 122 -9.84 -14.79 30.44
N THR A 123 -10.61 -14.28 29.49
CA THR A 123 -11.87 -13.57 29.77
C THR A 123 -12.84 -13.88 28.63
N GLY A 124 -14.07 -14.22 29.00
CA GLY A 124 -15.03 -15.02 28.22
C GLY A 124 -15.28 -14.58 26.77
N ASN A 125 -15.35 -15.59 25.89
CA ASN A 125 -15.90 -15.45 24.55
C ASN A 125 -17.40 -15.12 24.64
N ASN A 126 -17.75 -13.85 24.47
CA ASN A 126 -18.99 -13.41 23.84
C ASN A 126 -18.73 -12.01 23.26
N VAL A 127 -17.86 -11.93 22.26
CA VAL A 127 -17.75 -10.73 21.43
C VAL A 127 -18.64 -10.97 20.23
N ASP A 128 -19.73 -10.22 20.13
CA ASP A 128 -20.67 -10.31 19.02
C ASP A 128 -19.94 -10.21 17.68
N ASN A 129 -20.20 -11.17 16.78
CA ASN A 129 -19.61 -11.22 15.44
C ASN A 129 -19.81 -9.92 14.65
N LYS A 130 -20.83 -9.13 15.02
CA LYS A 130 -21.09 -7.79 14.49
C LYS A 130 -19.98 -6.80 14.85
N VAL A 131 -19.57 -6.72 16.11
CA VAL A 131 -18.51 -5.81 16.58
C VAL A 131 -17.17 -6.15 15.92
N LEU A 132 -16.86 -7.45 15.78
CA LEU A 132 -15.65 -7.90 15.07
C LEU A 132 -15.66 -7.52 13.59
N SER A 133 -16.82 -7.54 12.94
CA SER A 133 -16.94 -7.13 11.53
C SER A 133 -16.79 -5.62 11.33
N GLU A 134 -17.28 -4.83 12.29
CA GLU A 134 -17.18 -3.37 12.30
C GLU A 134 -15.72 -2.92 12.53
N ILE A 135 -15.01 -3.53 13.49
CA ILE A 135 -13.58 -3.27 13.72
C ILE A 135 -12.75 -3.61 12.49
N LYS A 136 -12.99 -4.78 11.86
CA LYS A 136 -12.30 -5.18 10.62
C LYS A 136 -12.58 -4.23 9.45
N ASN A 137 -13.81 -3.72 9.36
CA ASN A 137 -14.18 -2.75 8.32
C ASN A 137 -13.51 -1.39 8.55
N TYR A 138 -13.40 -0.94 9.80
CA TYR A 138 -12.69 0.28 10.16
C TYR A 138 -11.20 0.17 9.85
N ASP A 139 -10.54 -0.92 10.22
CA ASP A 139 -9.13 -1.19 9.87
C ASP A 139 -8.89 -1.17 8.36
N LYS A 140 -9.81 -1.79 7.59
CA LYS A 140 -9.74 -1.78 6.13
C LYS A 140 -9.94 -0.39 5.54
N HIS A 141 -10.82 0.42 6.13
CA HIS A 141 -11.02 1.81 5.76
C HIS A 141 -9.76 2.62 6.04
N MET A 142 -9.21 2.52 7.25
CA MET A 142 -8.00 3.23 7.67
C MET A 142 -6.78 2.83 6.86
N LYS A 143 -6.65 1.56 6.46
CA LYS A 143 -5.62 1.11 5.52
C LYS A 143 -5.73 1.79 4.15
N ARG A 144 -6.94 1.89 3.58
CA ARG A 144 -7.18 2.60 2.32
C ARG A 144 -6.94 4.10 2.43
N VAL A 145 -7.30 4.71 3.56
CA VAL A 145 -7.03 6.13 3.83
C VAL A 145 -5.52 6.35 3.90
N ARG A 146 -4.78 5.51 4.63
CA ARG A 146 -3.31 5.54 4.72
C ARG A 146 -2.66 5.35 3.35
N GLU A 147 -3.12 4.37 2.57
CA GLU A 147 -2.65 4.13 1.18
C GLU A 147 -2.95 5.32 0.25
N ARG A 148 -4.09 6.00 0.43
CA ARG A 148 -4.46 7.18 -0.36
C ARG A 148 -3.64 8.41 0.03
N PHE A 149 -3.36 8.60 1.33
CA PHE A 149 -2.47 9.67 1.80
C PHE A 149 -1.04 9.48 1.31
N ILE A 150 -0.49 8.25 1.35
CA ILE A 150 0.83 7.93 0.78
C ILE A 150 0.81 8.07 -0.76
N GLY A 151 -0.29 7.67 -1.42
CA GLY A 151 -0.49 7.85 -2.85
C GLY A 151 -0.51 9.33 -3.27
N ASN A 152 -1.00 10.21 -2.41
CA ASN A 152 -1.04 11.66 -2.64
C ASN A 152 0.33 12.33 -2.48
N SER A 153 1.22 11.76 -1.65
CA SER A 153 2.62 12.22 -1.53
C SER A 153 3.48 11.84 -2.75
N ASN A 154 3.20 10.70 -3.40
CA ASN A 154 3.90 10.28 -4.62
C ASN A 154 3.48 11.08 -5.88
N GLU A 155 2.29 11.69 -5.90
CA GLU A 155 1.92 12.64 -6.97
C GLU A 155 2.61 14.00 -6.84
N ILE A 156 3.00 14.41 -5.63
CA ILE A 156 3.70 15.69 -5.41
C ILE A 156 5.20 15.59 -5.77
N ILE A 157 5.83 14.43 -5.59
CA ILE A 157 7.27 14.24 -5.90
C ILE A 157 7.51 13.78 -7.36
N MET A 158 6.48 13.36 -8.10
CA MET A 158 6.58 13.01 -9.54
C MET A 158 5.94 14.05 -10.46
N GLY A 159 5.96 15.32 -10.05
CA GLY A 159 5.43 16.45 -10.81
C GLY A 159 6.37 17.07 -11.86
N GLN A 160 7.64 16.64 -11.96
CA GLN A 160 8.59 17.23 -12.92
C GLN A 160 8.93 16.39 -14.15
N GLU A 161 8.49 15.12 -14.27
CA GLU A 161 8.69 14.33 -15.51
C GLU A 161 7.44 13.52 -15.93
N GLY A 162 6.36 14.22 -16.30
CA GLY A 162 5.06 13.65 -16.64
C GLY A 162 4.79 13.41 -18.13
N GLY A 163 5.69 12.78 -18.88
CA GLY A 163 5.55 12.55 -20.33
C GLY A 163 5.08 11.13 -20.74
N GLY A 164 3.92 10.62 -20.29
CA GLY A 164 3.61 9.19 -20.54
C GLY A 164 2.15 8.72 -20.75
N ARG A 165 1.12 9.40 -20.24
CA ARG A 165 -0.23 8.77 -20.15
C ARG A 165 -1.34 9.39 -21.01
N HIS A 166 -1.03 10.40 -21.82
CA HIS A 166 -2.02 11.02 -22.73
C HIS A 166 -2.18 10.30 -24.09
N ARG A 167 -1.33 9.30 -24.42
CA ARG A 167 -1.34 8.63 -25.73
C ARG A 167 -2.40 7.53 -25.87
N HIS A 168 -2.77 6.83 -24.79
CA HIS A 168 -3.66 5.67 -24.89
C HIS A 168 -5.15 6.02 -25.09
N ARG A 169 -5.61 7.19 -24.62
CA ARG A 169 -7.02 7.58 -24.73
C ARG A 169 -7.41 8.08 -26.13
N HIS A 170 -6.50 8.78 -26.83
CA HIS A 170 -6.73 9.21 -28.21
C HIS A 170 -6.72 8.03 -29.21
N ARG A 171 -5.91 7.00 -28.95
CA ARG A 171 -5.81 5.83 -29.84
C ARG A 171 -7.13 5.06 -29.92
N ARG A 172 -7.78 4.77 -28.78
CA ARG A 172 -9.06 4.02 -28.75
C ARG A 172 -10.22 4.78 -29.40
N ARG A 173 -10.28 6.11 -29.28
CA ARG A 173 -11.31 6.95 -29.95
C ARG A 173 -11.10 6.99 -31.47
N SER A 174 -9.84 7.03 -31.93
CA SER A 174 -9.50 6.99 -33.36
C SER A 174 -9.86 5.65 -34.02
N GLU A 175 -9.64 4.53 -33.33
CA GLU A 175 -9.90 3.17 -33.87
C GLU A 175 -11.41 2.88 -33.97
N ARG A 176 -12.22 3.33 -33.01
CA ARG A 176 -13.69 3.18 -33.06
C ARG A 176 -14.30 3.99 -34.21
N SER A 177 -13.79 5.20 -34.45
CA SER A 177 -14.20 6.03 -35.59
C SER A 177 -13.76 5.43 -36.93
N ARG A 178 -12.55 4.87 -37.03
CA ARG A 178 -12.05 4.18 -38.23
C ARG A 178 -12.83 2.90 -38.55
N ARG A 179 -13.17 2.07 -37.55
CA ARG A 179 -14.00 0.86 -37.73
C ARG A 179 -15.40 1.20 -38.24
N SER A 180 -16.03 2.25 -37.69
CA SER A 180 -17.34 2.74 -38.16
C SER A 180 -17.29 3.22 -39.62
N ARG A 181 -16.28 4.02 -39.99
CA ARG A 181 -16.08 4.50 -41.37
C ARG A 181 -15.81 3.35 -42.36
N ARG A 182 -15.03 2.34 -41.97
CA ARG A 182 -14.73 1.17 -42.83
C ARG A 182 -15.97 0.30 -43.08
N SER A 183 -16.80 0.10 -42.05
CA SER A 183 -18.09 -0.61 -42.18
C SER A 183 -19.04 0.11 -43.13
N ARG A 184 -19.19 1.44 -42.99
CA ARG A 184 -20.04 2.27 -43.87
C ARG A 184 -19.55 2.26 -45.32
N ARG A 185 -18.23 2.33 -45.55
CA ARG A 185 -17.63 2.26 -46.90
C ARG A 185 -17.84 0.88 -47.55
N ASN A 186 -17.74 -0.20 -46.79
CA ASN A 186 -18.01 -1.55 -47.30
C ASN A 186 -19.48 -1.75 -47.67
N ARG A 187 -20.42 -1.21 -46.88
CA ARG A 187 -21.85 -1.21 -47.20
C ARG A 187 -22.14 -0.48 -48.53
N LEU A 188 -21.57 0.72 -48.71
CA LEU A 188 -21.71 1.48 -49.98
C LEU A 188 -21.06 0.79 -51.18
N ARG A 189 -19.94 0.08 -51.00
CA ARG A 189 -19.34 -0.73 -52.07
C ARG A 189 -20.23 -1.91 -52.47
N ARG A 190 -20.89 -2.57 -51.50
CA ARG A 190 -21.84 -3.66 -51.76
C ARG A 190 -23.07 -3.15 -52.53
N THR A 191 -23.65 -2.02 -52.14
CA THR A 191 -24.80 -1.44 -52.85
C THR A 191 -24.44 -0.99 -54.27
N ARG A 192 -23.26 -0.37 -54.47
CA ARG A 192 -22.77 -0.01 -55.81
C ARG A 192 -22.50 -1.23 -56.70
N LYS A 193 -21.90 -2.30 -56.16
CA LYS A 193 -21.72 -3.56 -56.90
C LYS A 193 -23.07 -4.15 -57.31
N HIS A 194 -24.04 -4.18 -56.42
CA HIS A 194 -25.37 -4.71 -56.70
C HIS A 194 -26.14 -3.88 -57.76
N ARG A 195 -26.00 -2.55 -57.73
CA ARG A 195 -26.57 -1.66 -58.76
C ARG A 195 -25.91 -1.85 -60.12
N ARG A 196 -24.59 -2.08 -60.17
CA ARG A 196 -23.85 -2.40 -61.42
C ARG A 196 -24.21 -3.77 -61.98
N THR A 197 -24.44 -4.79 -61.14
CA THR A 197 -24.92 -6.10 -61.62
C THR A 197 -26.35 -6.00 -62.16
N HIS A 198 -27.22 -5.21 -61.53
CA HIS A 198 -28.56 -4.95 -62.06
C HIS A 198 -28.54 -4.17 -63.38
N SER A 199 -27.69 -3.15 -63.53
CA SER A 199 -27.59 -2.40 -64.79
C SER A 199 -26.95 -3.21 -65.92
N ARG A 200 -25.96 -4.06 -65.64
CA ARG A 200 -25.40 -5.01 -66.62
C ARG A 200 -26.44 -6.05 -67.06
N ARG A 201 -27.26 -6.56 -66.13
CA ARG A 201 -28.36 -7.50 -66.44
C ARG A 201 -29.51 -6.83 -67.21
N ALA A 202 -29.74 -5.53 -66.99
CA ALA A 202 -30.69 -4.75 -67.79
C ALA A 202 -30.18 -4.49 -69.21
N ARG A 203 -28.89 -4.16 -69.37
CA ARG A 203 -28.25 -3.99 -70.70
C ARG A 203 -28.10 -5.31 -71.46
N SER A 204 -27.82 -6.43 -70.79
CA SER A 204 -27.76 -7.73 -71.47
C SER A 204 -29.14 -8.18 -71.97
N LYS A 205 -30.22 -7.83 -71.26
CA LYS A 205 -31.61 -8.07 -71.68
C LYS A 205 -32.10 -7.11 -72.78
N SER A 206 -31.45 -5.95 -72.95
CA SER A 206 -31.72 -5.04 -74.08
C SER A 206 -30.87 -5.37 -75.31
N CYS A 207 -29.71 -6.03 -75.15
CA CYS A 207 -28.86 -6.49 -76.25
C CYS A 207 -29.31 -7.84 -76.83
N SER A 208 -29.93 -8.71 -76.04
CA SER A 208 -30.52 -9.98 -76.53
C SER A 208 -31.88 -9.82 -77.23
N LYS A 209 -32.24 -8.60 -77.64
CA LYS A 209 -33.44 -8.26 -78.42
C LYS A 209 -33.12 -7.55 -79.75
N LEU A 210 -31.85 -7.43 -80.09
CA LEU A 210 -31.34 -6.88 -81.35
C LEU A 210 -30.14 -7.77 -81.75
N ASP A 211 -30.42 -8.85 -82.49
CA ASP A 211 -29.53 -9.75 -83.25
C ASP A 211 -30.23 -11.14 -83.35
N VAL A 212 -31.40 -11.24 -83.98
CA VAL A 212 -31.56 -11.69 -85.38
C VAL A 212 -30.26 -11.77 -86.20
N LYS A 213 -29.95 -13.00 -86.64
CA LYS A 213 -29.06 -13.47 -87.71
C LYS A 213 -27.65 -13.96 -87.35
N SER A 214 -27.35 -15.17 -87.86
CA SER A 214 -26.05 -15.85 -88.04
C SER A 214 -25.29 -16.24 -86.76
N GLY A 215 -24.88 -17.49 -86.49
CA GLY A 215 -24.54 -18.63 -87.34
C GLY A 215 -23.04 -18.96 -87.14
N GLY A 216 -22.72 -20.06 -86.45
CA GLY A 216 -21.35 -20.57 -86.24
C GLY A 216 -20.53 -19.75 -85.23
N GLY A 217 -19.71 -20.28 -84.34
CA GLY A 217 -18.94 -21.51 -84.33
C GLY A 217 -17.52 -21.14 -83.87
N GLY A 218 -16.97 -21.86 -82.88
CA GLY A 218 -15.53 -21.90 -82.65
C GLY A 218 -14.98 -21.10 -81.45
N GLY A 219 -14.59 -21.84 -80.41
CA GLY A 219 -13.18 -21.94 -80.05
C GLY A 219 -12.58 -20.91 -79.10
N CYS A 220 -12.40 -21.33 -77.84
CA CYS A 220 -11.63 -20.68 -76.79
C CYS A 220 -10.14 -20.49 -77.15
N GLY A 221 -9.53 -19.41 -76.63
CA GLY A 221 -8.08 -19.25 -76.59
C GLY A 221 -7.66 -18.18 -75.59
N CYS A 222 -7.32 -18.57 -74.36
CA CYS A 222 -6.69 -17.70 -73.38
C CYS A 222 -5.18 -17.63 -73.66
N GLY A 223 -4.72 -16.54 -74.28
CA GLY A 223 -3.31 -16.20 -74.40
C GLY A 223 -2.81 -15.44 -73.17
N LYS A 224 -1.79 -16.00 -72.51
CA LYS A 224 -0.87 -15.31 -71.60
C LYS A 224 -0.17 -14.15 -72.35
N LEU A 225 0.52 -13.27 -71.63
CA LEU A 225 1.93 -12.89 -71.87
C LEU A 225 2.32 -11.66 -71.00
N TRP A 226 3.35 -11.91 -70.17
CA TRP A 226 4.36 -11.05 -69.52
C TRP A 226 3.95 -9.82 -68.70
#